data_AF-A0A0C2IQN0-F1
#
_entry.id   AF-A0A0C2IQN0-F1
#
_cell.length_a   1.000
_cell.length_b   1.000
_cell.length_c   1.000
_cell.angle_alpha   90.00
_cell.angle_beta   90.00
_cell.angle_gamma   90.00
#
_symmetry.space_group_name_H-M   'P 1'
#
loop_
_entity.id
_entity.type
_entity.pdbx_description
1 polymer ?
#
loop_
_entity_poly.entity_id
_entity_poly.type
_entity_poly.pdbx_seq_one_letter_code
_entity_poly.pdbx_strand_id
1 'polypeptide(L)'
;MPRRRRPRPKEPKKLKFKIPFLDRGRPASPFCTESRWTIQQHEPLPPFGTGYKTKHRRGEEILAQMREEQVPQSIYCLDNQPPGPEPAEDAPRLEIEVTDALRPLLTCGAHVVACRILSGTIPSQSPSSSSSSSSSTTAATCPRPPSSSPATIVAKIFDPMYYYHNGDYDIVDLADMEYCRETAAYQHLVRNGVDGKLLPAFFGSYSLELPLTDEQKDYLAEVKGEDHPLLQVPTPVRRVRLILMERVEGRPMTAQLVYGDVNGMTNEARLDVVASTLEAYARLYFHGITHGDLAPRNVFLKDESEAVDDLTKCKSIAARRLRFHRFVDLGLAYVLGHPESSFPRQPTGEMRPRNPIRLFWHVFESGAVNMYYWLPKEMRSTETFQLWMLRRWYGDTRFESVGAVPIPVKNDAAWERGEALTNETWPDTNGEDLQRCDGDGDGDEDENGHGNGNGNAKRGWQLPSALARAMATIPGLRAISIVIKQPTCAIPDDKTVTAVCDASHTATSRARQLDEIEPQTTTAPPTPPISKATTKDQPKGFW
;
A
#
# COMPACT_ATOMS: atom_id res chain seq x y z
N MET A 1 32.56 -52.89 -10.78
CA MET A 1 31.11 -53.03 -10.49
C MET A 1 30.49 -51.64 -10.33
N PRO A 2 29.72 -51.11 -11.29
CA PRO A 2 29.07 -49.81 -11.15
C PRO A 2 27.99 -49.89 -10.06
N ARG A 3 28.06 -49.00 -9.05
CA ARG A 3 27.05 -48.91 -7.99
C ARG A 3 25.70 -48.51 -8.58
N ARG A 4 24.75 -49.46 -8.64
CA ARG A 4 23.34 -49.20 -8.95
C ARG A 4 22.81 -48.14 -7.97
N ARG A 5 22.59 -46.91 -8.45
CA ARG A 5 21.89 -45.86 -7.70
C ARG A 5 20.49 -46.40 -7.38
N ARG A 6 20.16 -46.52 -6.10
CA ARG A 6 18.80 -46.86 -5.66
C ARG A 6 17.84 -45.81 -6.23
N PRO A 7 16.72 -46.20 -6.86
CA PRO A 7 15.73 -45.26 -7.34
C PRO A 7 15.26 -44.41 -6.16
N ARG A 8 15.37 -43.08 -6.27
CA ARG A 8 14.81 -42.18 -5.27
C ARG A 8 13.31 -42.48 -5.15
N PRO A 9 12.76 -42.59 -3.92
CA PRO A 9 11.32 -42.71 -3.75
C PRO A 9 10.66 -41.58 -4.55
N LYS A 10 9.70 -41.94 -5.41
CA LYS A 10 8.96 -40.95 -6.19
C LYS A 10 8.26 -40.06 -5.18
N GLU A 11 8.68 -38.80 -5.08
CA GLU A 11 7.93 -37.81 -4.30
C GLU A 11 6.48 -37.86 -4.77
N PRO A 12 5.51 -37.86 -3.83
CA PRO A 12 4.10 -37.83 -4.20
C PRO A 12 3.91 -36.66 -5.16
N LYS A 13 3.30 -36.93 -6.33
CA LYS A 13 3.01 -35.88 -7.31
C LYS A 13 2.20 -34.82 -6.59
N LYS A 14 2.81 -33.65 -6.33
CA LYS A 14 2.11 -32.50 -5.77
C LYS A 14 0.86 -32.29 -6.62
N LEU A 15 -0.31 -32.44 -6.00
CA LEU A 15 -1.60 -32.15 -6.64
C LEU A 15 -1.45 -30.76 -7.25
N LYS A 16 -1.58 -30.67 -8.57
CA LYS A 16 -1.60 -29.38 -9.26
C LYS A 16 -2.90 -28.71 -8.83
N PHE A 17 -2.81 -27.86 -7.81
CA PHE A 17 -3.87 -26.92 -7.44
C PHE A 17 -4.27 -26.20 -8.73
N LYS A 18 -5.43 -26.58 -9.28
CA LYS A 18 -6.07 -25.72 -10.26
C LYS A 18 -6.57 -24.58 -9.40
N ILE A 19 -5.94 -23.41 -9.53
CA ILE A 19 -6.43 -22.15 -8.99
C ILE A 19 -7.95 -22.19 -9.16
N PRO A 20 -8.76 -22.14 -8.08
CA PRO A 20 -10.20 -22.20 -8.24
C PRO A 20 -10.57 -20.99 -9.08
N PHE A 21 -10.85 -21.24 -10.36
CA PHE A 21 -11.53 -20.30 -11.24
C PHE A 21 -12.78 -19.84 -10.49
N LEU A 22 -13.04 -18.53 -10.53
CA LEU A 22 -14.31 -17.88 -10.20
C LEU A 22 -15.35 -18.86 -9.66
N ASP A 23 -15.28 -19.09 -8.36
CA ASP A 23 -16.24 -19.95 -7.67
C ASP A 23 -17.62 -19.29 -7.74
N ARG A 24 -18.67 -20.04 -8.10
CA ARG A 24 -20.04 -19.53 -8.26
C ARG A 24 -20.56 -18.85 -6.99
N GLY A 25 -20.08 -19.25 -5.81
CA GLY A 25 -20.45 -18.60 -4.55
C GLY A 25 -19.79 -17.24 -4.30
N ARG A 26 -18.96 -16.75 -5.23
CA ARG A 26 -18.33 -15.42 -5.17
C ARG A 26 -19.11 -14.44 -6.06
N PRO A 27 -20.12 -13.72 -5.53
CA PRO A 27 -20.86 -12.73 -6.29
C PRO A 27 -19.95 -11.55 -6.67
N ALA A 28 -20.43 -10.69 -7.58
CA ALA A 28 -19.83 -9.38 -7.79
C ALA A 28 -19.69 -8.63 -6.45
N SER A 29 -18.65 -7.80 -6.34
CA SER A 29 -18.39 -7.07 -5.11
C SER A 29 -19.58 -6.20 -4.73
N PRO A 30 -20.09 -6.28 -3.49
CA PRO A 30 -21.22 -5.48 -3.05
C PRO A 30 -20.84 -4.01 -2.83
N PHE A 31 -19.55 -3.69 -2.79
CA PHE A 31 -19.03 -2.34 -2.50
C PHE A 31 -18.94 -1.47 -3.76
N CYS A 32 -20.05 -1.33 -4.48
CA CYS A 32 -20.16 -0.50 -5.68
C CYS A 32 -20.69 0.91 -5.36
N THR A 33 -20.52 1.85 -6.29
CA THR A 33 -21.08 3.21 -6.19
C THR A 33 -22.58 3.15 -5.89
N GLU A 34 -23.05 4.04 -5.03
CA GLU A 34 -24.42 4.17 -4.52
C GLU A 34 -24.87 3.05 -3.57
N SER A 35 -24.03 2.04 -3.32
CA SER A 35 -24.30 1.05 -2.27
C SER A 35 -24.25 1.71 -0.88
N ARG A 36 -25.19 1.30 -0.01
CA ARG A 36 -25.35 1.83 1.34
C ARG A 36 -25.19 0.74 2.36
N TRP A 37 -24.48 1.05 3.44
CA TRP A 37 -24.13 0.07 4.45
C TRP A 37 -24.21 0.69 5.84
N THR A 38 -24.74 -0.06 6.79
CA THR A 38 -24.63 0.25 8.22
C THR A 38 -23.39 -0.47 8.75
N ILE A 39 -22.46 0.29 9.32
CA ILE A 39 -21.24 -0.24 9.93
C ILE A 39 -21.26 0.06 11.43
N GLN A 40 -20.68 -0.84 12.21
CA GLN A 40 -20.66 -0.73 13.66
C GLN A 40 -19.23 -0.72 14.18
N GLN A 41 -18.91 0.25 15.04
CA GLN A 41 -17.57 0.40 15.58
C GLN A 41 -17.20 -0.78 16.47
N HIS A 42 -15.95 -1.22 16.43
CA HIS A 42 -15.45 -2.23 17.36
C HIS A 42 -13.96 -2.05 17.64
N GLU A 43 -13.47 -2.71 18.68
CA GLU A 43 -12.06 -2.81 18.99
C GLU A 43 -11.43 -4.01 18.27
N PRO A 44 -10.38 -3.80 17.45
CA PRO A 44 -9.68 -4.89 16.79
C PRO A 44 -8.90 -5.72 17.81
N LEU A 45 -8.69 -6.99 17.50
CA LEU A 45 -7.73 -7.82 18.23
C LEU A 45 -6.27 -7.34 17.98
N PRO A 46 -5.31 -7.65 18.89
CA PRO A 46 -3.91 -7.23 18.76
C PRO A 46 -3.22 -7.69 17.45
N PRO A 47 -2.31 -6.88 16.86
CA PRO A 47 -1.68 -7.23 15.58
C PRO A 47 -0.88 -8.53 15.67
N PHE A 48 -0.86 -9.29 14.56
CA PHE A 48 -0.24 -10.62 14.48
C PHE A 48 0.42 -10.88 13.12
N GLY A 49 1.00 -12.05 12.90
CA GLY A 49 1.71 -12.45 11.69
C GLY A 49 3.24 -12.44 11.85
N THR A 50 3.98 -12.63 10.75
CA THR A 50 5.45 -12.46 10.70
C THR A 50 5.86 -11.18 11.42
N GLY A 51 6.86 -11.21 12.30
CA GLY A 51 7.32 -10.03 13.07
C GLY A 51 6.51 -9.67 14.31
N TYR A 52 5.47 -10.46 14.62
CA TYR A 52 4.76 -10.46 15.90
C TYR A 52 4.90 -11.83 16.57
N LYS A 53 4.65 -11.89 17.88
CA LYS A 53 4.71 -13.11 18.71
C LYS A 53 3.67 -14.13 18.24
N THR A 54 2.44 -13.68 18.01
CA THR A 54 1.39 -14.49 17.40
C THR A 54 1.59 -14.55 15.89
N LYS A 55 1.90 -15.72 15.34
CA LYS A 55 2.15 -15.90 13.90
C LYS A 55 0.89 -16.06 13.06
N HIS A 56 -0.07 -16.85 13.53
CA HIS A 56 -1.35 -17.10 12.87
C HIS A 56 -2.40 -17.24 13.97
N ARG A 57 -3.57 -16.65 13.80
CA ARG A 57 -4.63 -16.76 14.82
C ARG A 57 -5.40 -18.07 14.69
N ARG A 58 -5.56 -18.52 13.45
CA ARG A 58 -6.30 -19.74 13.13
C ARG A 58 -5.46 -21.02 13.24
N GLY A 59 -4.15 -20.87 13.47
CA GLY A 59 -3.22 -21.98 13.63
C GLY A 59 -2.84 -22.68 12.30
N GLU A 60 -1.79 -23.49 12.34
CA GLU A 60 -1.31 -24.21 11.15
C GLU A 60 -2.23 -25.39 10.76
N GLU A 61 -3.01 -25.90 11.71
CA GLU A 61 -3.94 -27.01 11.52
C GLU A 61 -5.08 -26.63 10.58
N ILE A 62 -5.70 -25.46 10.77
CA ILE A 62 -6.75 -24.95 9.88
C ILE A 62 -6.22 -24.78 8.46
N LEU A 63 -4.99 -24.29 8.30
CA LEU A 63 -4.37 -24.17 6.98
C LEU A 63 -4.11 -25.56 6.35
N ALA A 64 -3.74 -26.56 7.15
CA ALA A 64 -3.61 -27.94 6.67
C ALA A 64 -4.97 -28.51 6.23
N GLN A 65 -6.00 -28.31 7.04
CA GLN A 65 -7.38 -28.71 6.74
C GLN A 65 -7.88 -28.04 5.46
N MET A 66 -7.69 -26.73 5.29
CA MET A 66 -8.05 -26.00 4.07
C MET A 66 -7.40 -26.61 2.82
N ARG A 67 -6.12 -27.01 2.92
CA ARG A 67 -5.39 -27.66 1.80
C ARG A 67 -5.90 -29.07 1.50
N GLU A 68 -6.40 -29.77 2.52
CA GLU A 68 -6.94 -31.13 2.40
C GLU A 68 -8.36 -31.14 1.86
N GLU A 69 -9.26 -30.33 2.43
CA GLU A 69 -10.68 -30.26 2.04
C GLU A 69 -10.86 -29.70 0.63
N GLN A 70 -9.94 -28.85 0.15
CA GLN A 70 -10.02 -28.16 -1.15
C GLN A 70 -11.37 -27.47 -1.35
N VAL A 71 -11.95 -26.95 -0.26
CA VAL A 71 -13.23 -26.25 -0.32
C VAL A 71 -13.13 -25.01 -1.21
N PRO A 72 -14.20 -24.70 -1.96
CA PRO A 72 -14.28 -23.46 -2.72
C PRO A 72 -14.05 -22.24 -1.82
N GLN A 73 -13.35 -21.21 -2.31
CA GLN A 73 -12.96 -20.05 -1.49
C GLN A 73 -14.18 -19.36 -0.87
N SER A 74 -15.29 -19.24 -1.60
CA SER A 74 -16.49 -18.59 -1.05
C SER A 74 -17.04 -19.36 0.15
N ILE A 75 -17.13 -20.69 0.03
CA ILE A 75 -17.54 -21.58 1.12
C ILE A 75 -16.58 -21.51 2.28
N TYR A 76 -15.26 -21.54 2.04
CA TYR A 76 -14.26 -21.40 3.09
C TYR A 76 -14.42 -20.09 3.87
N CYS A 77 -14.69 -18.97 3.18
CA CYS A 77 -14.89 -17.67 3.82
C CYS A 77 -16.22 -17.59 4.58
N LEU A 78 -17.26 -18.30 4.14
CA LEU A 78 -18.54 -18.38 4.86
C LEU A 78 -18.39 -19.23 6.13
N ASP A 79 -17.79 -20.41 6.02
CA ASP A 79 -17.52 -21.34 7.13
C ASP A 79 -16.62 -20.71 8.20
N ASN A 80 -15.80 -19.72 7.82
CA ASN A 80 -14.79 -19.14 8.69
C ASN A 80 -14.91 -17.61 8.74
N GLN A 81 -15.72 -17.14 9.69
CA GLN A 81 -15.90 -15.71 9.96
C GLN A 81 -14.61 -15.08 10.53
N PRO A 82 -14.35 -13.79 10.28
CA PRO A 82 -13.21 -13.09 10.87
C PRO A 82 -13.23 -13.19 12.40
N PRO A 83 -12.11 -13.54 13.05
CA PRO A 83 -12.07 -13.68 14.50
C PRO A 83 -12.22 -12.32 15.20
N GLY A 84 -12.39 -12.36 16.52
CA GLY A 84 -12.47 -11.18 17.37
C GLY A 84 -13.86 -10.91 17.92
N PRO A 85 -13.95 -9.99 18.90
CA PRO A 85 -15.21 -9.70 19.55
C PRO A 85 -16.22 -9.17 18.54
N GLU A 86 -17.46 -9.55 18.76
CA GLU A 86 -18.58 -8.87 18.12
C GLU A 86 -18.63 -7.43 18.64
N PRO A 87 -19.00 -6.45 17.81
CA PRO A 87 -19.28 -5.12 18.30
C PRO A 87 -20.31 -5.19 19.44
N ALA A 88 -20.11 -4.42 20.51
CA ALA A 88 -21.13 -4.31 21.55
C ALA A 88 -22.45 -3.80 20.95
N GLU A 89 -23.60 -4.23 21.47
CA GLU A 89 -24.91 -3.85 20.90
C GLU A 89 -25.10 -2.33 20.82
N ASP A 90 -24.56 -1.61 21.79
CA ASP A 90 -24.57 -0.15 21.93
C ASP A 90 -23.42 0.57 21.23
N ALA A 91 -22.50 -0.16 20.58
CA ALA A 91 -21.37 0.43 19.88
C ALA A 91 -21.85 1.37 18.76
N PRO A 92 -21.19 2.53 18.55
CA PRO A 92 -21.59 3.52 17.56
C PRO A 92 -21.79 2.93 16.17
N ARG A 93 -22.91 3.29 15.55
CA ARG A 93 -23.27 2.90 14.18
C ARG A 93 -23.17 4.09 13.25
N LEU A 94 -22.66 3.86 12.04
CA LEU A 94 -22.65 4.83 10.96
C LEU A 94 -23.37 4.24 9.76
N GLU A 95 -24.13 5.07 9.06
CA GLU A 95 -24.59 4.75 7.72
C GLU A 95 -23.67 5.41 6.71
N ILE A 96 -23.10 4.62 5.82
CA ILE A 96 -22.20 5.08 4.76
C ILE A 96 -22.79 4.79 3.38
N GLU A 97 -22.50 5.68 2.43
CA GLU A 97 -22.78 5.51 1.01
C GLU A 97 -21.47 5.49 0.24
N VAL A 98 -21.25 4.47 -0.58
CA VAL A 98 -20.08 4.40 -1.45
C VAL A 98 -20.27 5.37 -2.60
N THR A 99 -19.37 6.34 -2.74
CA THR A 99 -19.44 7.36 -3.80
C THR A 99 -18.50 7.07 -4.96
N ASP A 100 -17.42 6.31 -4.72
CA ASP A 100 -16.43 5.98 -5.75
C ASP A 100 -15.63 4.73 -5.39
N ALA A 101 -15.17 3.98 -6.38
CA ALA A 101 -14.27 2.83 -6.21
C ALA A 101 -12.83 3.25 -6.52
N LEU A 102 -12.01 3.43 -5.48
CA LEU A 102 -10.64 3.95 -5.62
C LEU A 102 -9.64 2.87 -6.04
N ARG A 103 -9.85 1.62 -5.61
CA ARG A 103 -9.03 0.47 -5.98
C ARG A 103 -9.95 -0.67 -6.44
N PRO A 104 -10.06 -0.94 -7.76
CA PRO A 104 -10.97 -1.95 -8.28
C PRO A 104 -10.47 -3.38 -8.02
N LEU A 105 -11.41 -4.33 -8.08
CA LEU A 105 -11.33 -5.79 -7.80
C LEU A 105 -10.13 -6.58 -8.37
N LEU A 106 -9.36 -6.00 -9.29
CA LEU A 106 -8.24 -6.67 -9.95
C LEU A 106 -6.94 -6.64 -9.13
N THR A 107 -6.92 -5.91 -8.02
CA THR A 107 -5.77 -5.89 -7.10
C THR A 107 -5.94 -6.92 -6.00
N CYS A 108 -4.88 -7.66 -5.68
CA CYS A 108 -4.86 -8.54 -4.52
C CYS A 108 -5.04 -7.72 -3.23
N GLY A 109 -6.01 -8.08 -2.37
CA GLY A 109 -6.16 -7.54 -1.02
C GLY A 109 -7.47 -6.79 -0.77
N ALA A 110 -7.44 -5.85 0.17
CA ALA A 110 -8.59 -5.07 0.60
C ALA A 110 -9.16 -4.16 -0.51
N HIS A 111 -10.47 -3.98 -0.50
CA HIS A 111 -11.13 -2.96 -1.32
C HIS A 111 -10.93 -1.58 -0.72
N VAL A 112 -10.78 -0.57 -1.57
CA VAL A 112 -10.67 0.82 -1.14
C VAL A 112 -11.72 1.63 -1.89
N VAL A 113 -12.65 2.21 -1.15
CA VAL A 113 -13.77 2.98 -1.69
C VAL A 113 -13.83 4.35 -1.02
N ALA A 114 -14.24 5.37 -1.77
CA ALA A 114 -14.60 6.65 -1.19
C ALA A 114 -16.04 6.59 -0.72
N CYS A 115 -16.32 7.11 0.47
CA CYS A 115 -17.63 7.08 1.08
C CYS A 115 -18.07 8.45 1.57
N ARG A 116 -19.38 8.63 1.68
CA ARG A 116 -20.04 9.69 2.42
C ARG A 116 -20.71 9.10 3.66
N ILE A 117 -20.64 9.80 4.78
CA ILE A 117 -21.44 9.47 5.96
C ILE A 117 -22.85 10.07 5.78
N LEU A 118 -23.87 9.24 5.84
CA LEU A 118 -25.28 9.62 5.74
C LEU A 118 -25.87 9.95 7.11
N SER A 119 -25.55 9.13 8.12
CA SER A 119 -26.02 9.31 9.50
C SER A 119 -25.02 8.75 10.52
N GLY A 120 -25.16 9.20 11.76
CA GLY A 120 -24.19 8.97 12.83
C GLY A 120 -23.08 10.02 12.87
N THR A 121 -22.31 10.02 13.96
CA THR A 121 -21.16 10.93 14.14
C THR A 121 -19.92 10.10 14.33
N ILE A 122 -18.85 10.38 13.56
CA ILE A 122 -17.53 9.82 13.87
C ILE A 122 -17.19 10.28 15.29
N PRO A 123 -16.88 9.36 16.23
CA PRO A 123 -16.42 9.74 17.55
C PRO A 123 -15.22 10.67 17.39
N SER A 124 -15.35 11.91 17.88
CA SER A 124 -14.22 12.82 17.89
C SER A 124 -13.11 12.17 18.71
N GLN A 125 -11.98 11.87 18.08
CA GLN A 125 -10.82 11.29 18.77
C GLN A 125 -10.09 12.31 19.66
N SER A 126 -10.81 13.33 20.14
CA SER A 126 -10.28 14.25 21.14
C SER A 126 -9.96 13.41 22.38
N PRO A 127 -8.69 13.29 22.79
CA PRO A 127 -8.39 12.64 24.05
C PRO A 127 -9.12 13.43 25.13
N SER A 128 -10.10 12.79 25.77
CA SER A 128 -10.83 13.36 26.89
C SER A 128 -9.86 13.49 28.07
N SER A 129 -9.03 14.53 28.07
CA SER A 129 -8.34 14.99 29.27
C SER A 129 -9.39 15.64 30.16
N SER A 130 -10.02 14.82 30.99
CA SER A 130 -10.72 15.27 32.19
C SER A 130 -9.69 15.81 33.19
N SER A 131 -9.16 17.00 32.93
CA SER A 131 -8.43 17.80 33.91
C SER A 131 -8.87 19.26 33.77
N SER A 132 -9.78 19.63 34.67
CA SER A 132 -10.17 21.00 34.94
C SER A 132 -8.98 21.80 35.48
N SER A 133 -8.30 22.54 34.63
CA SER A 133 -7.54 23.73 35.06
C SER A 133 -7.25 24.64 33.87
N SER A 134 -7.86 25.82 33.94
CA SER A 134 -7.67 26.98 33.07
C SER A 134 -6.20 27.35 32.87
N SER A 135 -5.66 27.11 31.69
CA SER A 135 -4.60 27.95 31.11
C SER A 135 -4.69 27.89 29.59
N SER A 136 -4.79 29.07 28.99
CA SER A 136 -4.97 29.28 27.56
C SER A 136 -3.65 29.10 26.83
N THR A 137 -3.39 27.90 26.34
CA THR A 137 -2.31 27.65 25.38
C THR A 137 -2.92 27.05 24.12
N THR A 138 -2.61 27.65 22.98
CA THR A 138 -3.17 27.36 21.66
C THR A 138 -2.82 25.93 21.20
N ALA A 139 -3.66 24.96 21.57
CA ALA A 139 -3.53 23.58 21.11
C ALA A 139 -3.76 23.51 19.58
N ALA A 140 -2.78 22.92 18.88
CA ALA A 140 -2.88 22.56 17.47
C ALA A 140 -4.11 21.66 17.26
N THR A 141 -5.19 22.28 16.80
CA THR A 141 -6.49 21.64 16.63
C THR A 141 -6.36 20.62 15.50
N CYS A 142 -6.63 19.34 15.78
CA CYS A 142 -6.79 18.33 14.74
C CYS A 142 -7.72 18.89 13.65
N PRO A 143 -7.44 18.64 12.36
CA PRO A 143 -8.23 19.20 11.27
C PRO A 143 -9.69 18.80 11.44
N ARG A 144 -10.50 19.76 11.88
CA ARG A 144 -11.94 19.60 11.98
C ARG A 144 -12.45 19.49 10.55
N PRO A 145 -13.27 18.47 10.20
CA PRO A 145 -13.78 18.35 8.85
C PRO A 145 -14.49 19.66 8.44
N PRO A 146 -14.22 20.21 7.24
CA PRO A 146 -14.78 21.48 6.81
C PRO A 146 -16.31 21.42 6.79
N SER A 147 -16.94 22.42 7.41
CA SER A 147 -18.34 22.38 7.85
C SER A 147 -19.39 22.63 6.75
N SER A 148 -19.07 22.55 5.46
CA SER A 148 -20.00 22.94 4.39
C SER A 148 -20.17 21.95 3.24
N SER A 149 -19.42 20.85 3.19
CA SER A 149 -19.70 19.72 2.30
C SER A 149 -19.57 18.42 3.09
N PRO A 150 -20.39 17.39 2.80
CA PRO A 150 -20.26 16.13 3.50
C PRO A 150 -18.87 15.56 3.21
N ALA A 151 -18.01 15.55 4.23
CA ALA A 151 -16.62 15.14 4.12
C ALA A 151 -16.55 13.76 3.46
N THR A 152 -15.88 13.68 2.32
CA THR A 152 -15.64 12.40 1.67
C THR A 152 -14.51 11.71 2.41
N ILE A 153 -14.80 10.52 2.92
CA ILE A 153 -13.85 9.66 3.63
C ILE A 153 -13.47 8.47 2.75
N VAL A 154 -12.49 7.68 3.19
CA VAL A 154 -12.12 6.42 2.55
C VAL A 154 -12.43 5.27 3.49
N ALA A 155 -13.13 4.25 2.98
CA ALA A 155 -13.28 2.97 3.64
C ALA A 155 -12.33 1.96 2.99
N LYS A 156 -11.50 1.30 3.80
CA LYS A 156 -10.70 0.14 3.40
C LYS A 156 -11.31 -1.11 3.99
N ILE A 157 -11.77 -2.02 3.12
CA ILE A 157 -12.64 -3.14 3.45
C ILE A 157 -11.89 -4.46 3.25
N PHE A 158 -11.71 -5.22 4.34
CA PHE A 158 -10.93 -6.45 4.40
C PHE A 158 -11.86 -7.66 4.26
N ASP A 159 -12.41 -7.83 3.06
CA ASP A 159 -13.33 -8.93 2.75
C ASP A 159 -12.57 -10.13 2.17
N PRO A 160 -12.33 -11.21 2.96
CA PRO A 160 -11.52 -12.35 2.52
C PRO A 160 -12.08 -13.07 1.29
N MET A 161 -13.39 -12.94 1.02
CA MET A 161 -14.03 -13.50 -0.16
C MET A 161 -13.47 -12.92 -1.46
N TYR A 162 -12.93 -11.70 -1.42
CA TYR A 162 -12.41 -11.00 -2.60
C TYR A 162 -10.89 -10.96 -2.70
N TYR A 163 -10.20 -11.41 -1.66
CA TYR A 163 -8.75 -11.52 -1.68
C TYR A 163 -8.30 -12.56 -2.73
N TYR A 164 -7.09 -12.34 -3.27
CA TYR A 164 -6.50 -13.28 -4.21
C TYR A 164 -5.98 -14.51 -3.47
N HIS A 165 -6.57 -15.67 -3.74
CA HIS A 165 -6.18 -16.93 -3.15
C HIS A 165 -5.38 -17.76 -4.15
N ASN A 166 -4.14 -18.10 -3.80
CA ASN A 166 -3.28 -18.99 -4.57
C ASN A 166 -3.12 -20.38 -3.94
N GLY A 167 -3.83 -20.66 -2.83
CA GLY A 167 -3.71 -21.91 -2.06
C GLY A 167 -2.59 -21.95 -1.03
N ASP A 168 -1.72 -20.94 -0.98
CA ASP A 168 -0.55 -20.95 -0.07
C ASP A 168 -0.87 -20.41 1.32
N TYR A 169 -1.94 -19.63 1.46
CA TYR A 169 -2.30 -18.90 2.68
C TYR A 169 -3.78 -19.05 3.01
N ASP A 170 -4.08 -19.06 4.30
CA ASP A 170 -5.44 -18.91 4.81
C ASP A 170 -5.88 -17.48 4.52
N ILE A 171 -6.87 -17.33 3.64
CA ILE A 171 -7.28 -16.03 3.13
C ILE A 171 -8.03 -15.19 4.17
N VAL A 172 -8.69 -15.85 5.13
CA VAL A 172 -9.38 -15.19 6.25
C VAL A 172 -8.34 -14.71 7.26
N ASP A 173 -7.36 -15.55 7.60
CA ASP A 173 -6.24 -15.17 8.48
C ASP A 173 -5.41 -14.03 7.86
N LEU A 174 -5.19 -14.04 6.53
CA LEU A 174 -4.48 -12.97 5.82
C LEU A 174 -5.25 -11.63 5.86
N ALA A 175 -6.55 -11.63 5.56
CA ALA A 175 -7.36 -10.42 5.60
C ALA A 175 -7.43 -9.83 7.01
N ASP A 176 -7.60 -10.69 8.02
CA ASP A 176 -7.60 -10.29 9.43
C ASP A 176 -6.23 -9.79 9.91
N MET A 177 -5.14 -10.40 9.43
CA MET A 177 -3.78 -9.96 9.72
C MET A 177 -3.53 -8.54 9.21
N GLU A 178 -3.87 -8.28 7.95
CA GLU A 178 -3.71 -6.94 7.35
C GLU A 178 -4.58 -5.91 8.09
N TYR A 179 -5.83 -6.25 8.38
CA TYR A 179 -6.75 -5.41 9.13
C TYR A 179 -6.20 -5.05 10.52
N CYS A 180 -5.76 -6.04 11.30
CA CYS A 180 -5.29 -5.82 12.67
C CYS A 180 -3.97 -5.06 12.72
N ARG A 181 -3.03 -5.32 11.80
CA ARG A 181 -1.77 -4.57 11.70
C ARG A 181 -1.99 -3.12 11.37
N GLU A 182 -2.79 -2.85 10.36
CA GLU A 182 -3.05 -1.49 9.92
C GLU A 182 -3.79 -0.70 10.99
N THR A 183 -4.80 -1.31 11.62
CA THR A 183 -5.53 -0.66 12.71
C THR A 183 -4.63 -0.38 13.91
N ALA A 184 -3.77 -1.33 14.31
CA ALA A 184 -2.82 -1.13 15.41
C ALA A 184 -1.83 0.00 15.12
N ALA A 185 -1.36 0.11 13.87
CA ALA A 185 -0.45 1.18 13.45
C ALA A 185 -1.12 2.56 13.52
N TYR A 186 -2.35 2.70 13.01
CA TYR A 186 -3.11 3.95 13.13
C TYR A 186 -3.39 4.31 14.60
N GLN A 187 -3.88 3.36 15.40
CA GLN A 187 -4.12 3.59 16.83
C GLN A 187 -2.84 4.01 17.57
N HIS A 188 -1.67 3.46 17.21
CA HIS A 188 -0.39 3.88 17.77
C HIS A 188 -0.08 5.36 17.46
N LEU A 189 -0.31 5.79 16.21
CA LEU A 189 -0.06 7.18 15.80
C LEU A 189 -1.05 8.17 16.41
N VAL A 190 -2.32 7.77 16.57
CA VAL A 190 -3.34 8.54 17.31
C VAL A 190 -2.90 8.74 18.76
N ARG A 191 -2.49 7.68 19.46
CA ARG A 191 -1.99 7.78 20.85
C ARG A 191 -0.76 8.68 20.98
N ASN A 192 0.07 8.72 19.94
CA ASN A 192 1.27 9.57 19.89
C ASN A 192 1.00 11.01 19.39
N GLY A 193 -0.26 11.36 19.06
CA GLY A 193 -0.61 12.71 18.60
C GLY A 193 -0.07 13.11 17.23
N VAL A 194 0.24 12.14 16.36
CA VAL A 194 0.83 12.36 15.02
C VAL A 194 -0.02 11.80 13.89
N ASP A 195 -1.24 11.39 14.18
CA ASP A 195 -2.23 10.98 13.19
C ASP A 195 -2.52 12.09 12.16
N GLY A 196 -2.80 11.73 10.92
CA GLY A 196 -3.05 12.68 9.84
C GLY A 196 -1.81 13.44 9.31
N LYS A 197 -0.63 13.30 9.92
CA LYS A 197 0.60 14.01 9.49
C LYS A 197 1.34 13.29 8.36
N LEU A 198 1.76 12.05 8.58
CA LEU A 198 2.50 11.22 7.61
C LEU A 198 1.60 10.22 6.87
N LEU A 199 0.43 9.96 7.44
CA LEU A 199 -0.59 9.01 7.01
C LEU A 199 -1.95 9.72 7.03
N PRO A 200 -2.99 9.20 6.36
CA PRO A 200 -4.32 9.77 6.44
C PRO A 200 -4.82 9.73 7.89
N ALA A 201 -5.62 10.71 8.30
CA ALA A 201 -6.22 10.66 9.63
C ALA A 201 -7.12 9.42 9.78
N PHE A 202 -7.05 8.76 10.93
CA PHE A 202 -7.80 7.55 11.22
C PHE A 202 -9.15 7.89 11.84
N PHE A 203 -10.24 7.31 11.35
CA PHE A 203 -11.60 7.54 11.86
C PHE A 203 -12.22 6.33 12.56
N GLY A 204 -11.44 5.27 12.79
CA GLY A 204 -11.85 4.11 13.56
C GLY A 204 -11.95 2.82 12.75
N SER A 205 -12.19 1.75 13.50
CA SER A 205 -12.37 0.37 13.06
C SER A 205 -13.83 -0.04 13.17
N TYR A 206 -14.36 -0.68 12.13
CA TYR A 206 -15.77 -1.03 12.03
C TYR A 206 -15.97 -2.43 11.48
N SER A 207 -17.11 -3.01 11.82
CA SER A 207 -17.63 -4.25 11.28
C SER A 207 -18.85 -3.96 10.42
N LEU A 208 -18.99 -4.75 9.37
CA LEU A 208 -20.12 -4.73 8.45
C LEU A 208 -20.70 -6.14 8.39
N GLU A 209 -22.01 -6.26 8.54
CA GLU A 209 -22.73 -7.52 8.33
C GLU A 209 -23.36 -7.51 6.93
N LEU A 210 -22.96 -8.48 6.11
CA LEU A 210 -23.47 -8.63 4.75
C LEU A 210 -24.41 -9.83 4.70
N PRO A 211 -25.71 -9.64 4.40
CA PRO A 211 -26.62 -10.75 4.19
C PRO A 211 -26.13 -11.68 3.08
N LEU A 212 -26.23 -12.99 3.29
CA LEU A 212 -25.92 -13.97 2.25
C LEU A 212 -27.00 -13.90 1.16
N THR A 213 -26.57 -13.97 -0.10
CA THR A 213 -27.50 -14.15 -1.23
C THR A 213 -28.09 -15.57 -1.19
N ASP A 214 -29.22 -15.78 -1.86
CA ASP A 214 -29.82 -17.12 -1.92
C ASP A 214 -28.89 -18.13 -2.60
N GLU A 215 -28.17 -17.72 -3.66
CA GLU A 215 -27.13 -18.53 -4.29
C GLU A 215 -26.01 -18.93 -3.32
N GLN A 216 -25.60 -18.03 -2.41
CA GLN A 216 -24.61 -18.35 -1.39
C GLN A 216 -25.14 -19.33 -0.34
N LYS A 217 -26.42 -19.19 0.06
CA LYS A 217 -27.06 -20.11 1.01
C LYS A 217 -27.18 -21.51 0.40
N ASP A 218 -27.69 -21.60 -0.83
CA ASP A 218 -27.86 -22.85 -1.57
C ASP A 218 -26.51 -23.54 -1.76
N TYR A 219 -25.47 -22.79 -2.13
CA TYR A 219 -24.16 -23.36 -2.34
C TYR A 219 -23.49 -23.83 -1.04
N LEU A 220 -23.69 -23.08 0.06
CA LEU A 220 -23.23 -23.50 1.38
C LEU A 220 -23.94 -24.77 1.84
N ALA A 221 -25.26 -24.86 1.64
CA ALA A 221 -26.04 -26.06 1.96
C ALA A 221 -25.58 -27.27 1.14
N GLU A 222 -25.29 -27.08 -0.16
CA GLU A 222 -24.80 -28.15 -1.04
C GLU A 222 -23.45 -28.70 -0.58
N VAL A 223 -22.53 -27.84 -0.14
CA VAL A 223 -21.15 -28.25 0.20
C VAL A 223 -20.99 -28.67 1.67
N LYS A 224 -21.69 -28.03 2.60
CA LYS A 224 -21.51 -28.21 4.06
C LYS A 224 -22.75 -28.78 4.76
N GLY A 225 -23.88 -28.96 4.07
CA GLY A 225 -25.14 -29.48 4.62
C GLY A 225 -26.14 -28.38 5.00
N GLU A 226 -27.44 -28.70 4.93
CA GLU A 226 -28.52 -27.77 5.33
C GLU A 226 -28.49 -27.44 6.83
N ASP A 227 -27.91 -28.31 7.65
CA ASP A 227 -27.74 -28.17 9.10
C ASP A 227 -26.57 -27.24 9.50
N HIS A 228 -25.87 -26.65 8.52
CA HIS A 228 -24.77 -25.73 8.79
C HIS A 228 -25.21 -24.55 9.68
N PRO A 229 -24.47 -24.20 10.76
CA PRO A 229 -24.91 -23.21 11.75
C PRO A 229 -25.30 -21.85 11.19
N LEU A 230 -24.60 -21.35 10.16
CA LEU A 230 -24.96 -20.09 9.50
C LEU A 230 -26.30 -20.13 8.77
N LEU A 231 -26.80 -21.30 8.37
CA LEU A 231 -28.10 -21.44 7.70
C LEU A 231 -29.26 -21.56 8.70
N GLN A 232 -28.95 -21.80 9.97
CA GLN A 232 -29.95 -21.96 11.04
C GLN A 232 -30.42 -20.62 11.63
N VAL A 233 -29.73 -19.52 11.34
CA VAL A 233 -30.13 -18.19 11.80
C VAL A 233 -31.14 -17.55 10.84
N PRO A 234 -32.11 -16.74 11.32
CA PRO A 234 -33.15 -16.15 10.47
C PRO A 234 -32.62 -15.27 9.33
N THR A 235 -31.47 -14.63 9.54
CA THR A 235 -30.80 -13.83 8.51
C THR A 235 -29.31 -14.18 8.54
N PRO A 236 -28.89 -15.15 7.72
CA PRO A 236 -27.48 -15.50 7.58
C PRO A 236 -26.69 -14.29 7.09
N VAL A 237 -25.70 -13.87 7.87
CA VAL A 237 -24.78 -12.78 7.52
C VAL A 237 -23.35 -13.27 7.54
N ARG A 238 -22.52 -12.69 6.66
CA ARG A 238 -21.07 -12.79 6.74
C ARG A 238 -20.52 -11.46 7.21
N ARG A 239 -19.56 -11.51 8.13
CA ARG A 239 -18.96 -10.33 8.75
C ARG A 239 -17.72 -9.90 7.98
N VAL A 240 -17.58 -8.60 7.79
CA VAL A 240 -16.46 -7.98 7.10
C VAL A 240 -15.90 -6.87 7.97
N ARG A 241 -14.58 -6.83 8.10
CA ARG A 241 -13.89 -5.77 8.84
C ARG A 241 -13.50 -4.64 7.90
N LEU A 242 -13.58 -3.40 8.37
CA LEU A 242 -13.13 -2.24 7.64
C LEU A 242 -12.57 -1.17 8.57
N ILE A 243 -11.80 -0.26 8.00
CA ILE A 243 -11.36 0.96 8.67
C ILE A 243 -11.82 2.17 7.86
N LEU A 244 -12.13 3.25 8.57
CA LEU A 244 -12.39 4.56 7.96
C LEU A 244 -11.18 5.47 8.15
N MET A 245 -10.83 6.22 7.11
CA MET A 245 -9.71 7.15 7.12
C MET A 245 -9.97 8.37 6.23
N GLU A 246 -9.14 9.39 6.38
CA GLU A 246 -9.11 10.59 5.53
C GLU A 246 -8.91 10.20 4.05
N ARG A 247 -9.63 10.89 3.16
CA ARG A 247 -9.34 10.81 1.74
C ARG A 247 -8.07 11.60 1.43
N VAL A 248 -6.99 10.87 1.14
CA VAL A 248 -5.71 11.46 0.75
C VAL A 248 -5.82 12.18 -0.58
N GLU A 249 -5.36 13.43 -0.61
CA GLU A 249 -5.25 14.22 -1.83
C GLU A 249 -4.01 13.86 -2.66
N GLY A 250 -3.97 14.33 -3.90
CA GLY A 250 -2.84 14.11 -4.80
C GLY A 250 -2.92 12.77 -5.53
N ARG A 251 -1.76 12.26 -5.95
CA ARG A 251 -1.68 11.03 -6.77
C ARG A 251 -0.56 10.12 -6.25
N PRO A 252 -0.74 8.79 -6.28
CA PRO A 252 0.33 7.88 -5.92
C PRO A 252 1.51 8.01 -6.91
N MET A 253 2.73 7.79 -6.42
CA MET A 253 3.94 7.81 -7.24
C MET A 253 3.83 6.86 -8.46
N THR A 254 3.18 5.70 -8.32
CA THR A 254 2.92 4.80 -9.47
C THR A 254 2.05 5.46 -10.54
N ALA A 255 1.03 6.23 -10.18
CA ALA A 255 0.18 6.90 -11.17
C ALA A 255 0.97 7.97 -11.93
N GLN A 256 1.89 8.67 -11.28
CA GLN A 256 2.78 9.61 -11.96
C GLN A 256 3.75 8.89 -12.91
N LEU A 257 4.24 7.70 -12.56
CA LEU A 257 5.09 6.91 -13.48
C LEU A 257 4.33 6.45 -14.73
N VAL A 258 3.06 6.06 -14.59
CA VAL A 258 2.27 5.47 -15.68
C VAL A 258 1.60 6.53 -16.54
N TYR A 259 1.01 7.55 -15.91
CA TYR A 259 0.18 8.57 -16.58
C TYR A 259 0.77 9.97 -16.52
N GLY A 260 1.77 10.19 -15.67
CA GLY A 260 2.52 11.44 -15.64
C GLY A 260 3.71 11.40 -16.60
N ASP A 261 4.30 12.56 -16.84
CA ASP A 261 5.54 12.69 -17.60
C ASP A 261 6.75 12.77 -16.65
N VAL A 262 6.99 11.69 -15.91
CA VAL A 262 8.16 11.58 -15.02
C VAL A 262 9.48 11.62 -15.81
N ASN A 263 9.45 11.29 -17.10
CA ASN A 263 10.62 11.39 -17.97
C ASN A 263 10.91 12.84 -18.38
N GLY A 264 9.90 13.71 -18.45
CA GLY A 264 10.05 15.15 -18.64
C GLY A 264 10.43 15.92 -17.37
N MET A 265 10.41 15.28 -16.20
CA MET A 265 10.95 15.87 -14.97
C MET A 265 12.48 15.87 -14.98
N THR A 266 13.09 16.91 -14.42
CA THR A 266 14.55 16.93 -14.24
C THR A 266 14.98 15.87 -13.23
N ASN A 267 16.24 15.45 -13.31
CA ASN A 267 16.80 14.46 -12.40
C ASN A 267 16.77 14.94 -10.95
N GLU A 268 17.02 16.23 -10.73
CA GLU A 268 16.95 16.89 -9.42
C GLU A 268 15.54 16.79 -8.85
N ALA A 269 14.51 17.15 -9.61
CA ALA A 269 13.12 17.08 -9.17
C ALA A 269 12.71 15.65 -8.77
N ARG A 270 13.18 14.65 -9.53
CA ARG A 270 12.92 13.23 -9.21
C ARG A 270 13.64 12.80 -7.93
N LEU A 271 14.91 13.17 -7.77
CA LEU A 271 15.69 12.87 -6.58
C LEU A 271 15.12 13.56 -5.35
N ASP A 272 14.58 14.75 -5.50
CA ASP A 272 13.89 15.50 -4.45
C ASP A 272 12.60 14.79 -3.97
N VAL A 273 11.81 14.24 -4.90
CA VAL A 273 10.65 13.41 -4.55
C VAL A 273 11.09 12.17 -3.75
N VAL A 274 12.13 11.48 -4.22
CA VAL A 274 12.68 10.31 -3.51
C VAL A 274 13.19 10.74 -2.13
N ALA A 275 13.96 11.82 -2.04
CA ALA A 275 14.51 12.33 -0.78
C ALA A 275 13.40 12.64 0.22
N SER A 276 12.39 13.43 -0.16
CA SER A 276 11.26 13.76 0.73
C SER A 276 10.49 12.52 1.20
N THR A 277 10.40 11.48 0.36
CA THR A 277 9.80 10.19 0.74
C THR A 277 10.66 9.43 1.77
N LEU A 278 11.98 9.37 1.59
CA LEU A 278 12.88 8.70 2.53
C LEU A 278 12.94 9.44 3.88
N GLU A 279 12.92 10.77 3.86
CA GLU A 279 12.84 11.61 5.07
C GLU A 279 11.51 11.38 5.82
N ALA A 280 10.38 11.33 5.10
CA ALA A 280 9.10 11.01 5.69
C ALA A 280 9.06 9.61 6.30
N TYR A 281 9.68 8.63 5.64
CA TYR A 281 9.78 7.27 6.18
C TYR A 281 10.64 7.23 7.45
N ALA A 282 11.75 7.97 7.49
CA ALA A 282 12.57 8.09 8.70
C ALA A 282 11.77 8.62 9.89
N ARG A 283 10.88 9.61 9.65
CA ARG A 283 9.96 10.12 10.68
C ARG A 283 8.88 9.10 11.07
N LEU A 284 8.33 8.36 10.10
CA LEU A 284 7.37 7.29 10.40
C LEU A 284 8.01 6.21 11.29
N TYR A 285 9.25 5.84 10.98
CA TYR A 285 10.06 4.91 11.76
C TYR A 285 10.35 5.45 13.16
N PHE A 286 10.67 6.74 13.30
CA PHE A 286 10.82 7.43 14.59
C PHE A 286 9.56 7.37 15.45
N HIS A 287 8.38 7.48 14.84
CA HIS A 287 7.09 7.29 15.50
C HIS A 287 6.74 5.81 15.74
N GLY A 288 7.72 4.91 15.74
CA GLY A 288 7.54 3.51 16.08
C GLY A 288 6.86 2.68 15.01
N ILE A 289 6.77 3.13 13.76
CA ILE A 289 6.11 2.39 12.68
C ILE A 289 7.09 2.01 11.57
N THR A 290 7.21 0.72 11.28
CA THR A 290 7.82 0.24 10.03
C THR A 290 6.70 -0.07 9.05
N HIS A 291 6.68 0.58 7.89
CA HIS A 291 5.57 0.44 6.93
C HIS A 291 5.40 -0.99 6.38
N GLY A 292 6.49 -1.72 6.20
CA GLY A 292 6.49 -3.10 5.69
C GLY A 292 6.25 -3.26 4.18
N ASP A 293 5.80 -2.21 3.48
CA ASP A 293 5.56 -2.20 2.03
C ASP A 293 5.84 -0.81 1.41
N LEU A 294 7.07 -0.32 1.61
CA LEU A 294 7.49 0.95 1.01
C LEU A 294 7.61 0.78 -0.50
N ALA A 295 6.59 1.21 -1.24
CA ALA A 295 6.51 1.13 -2.69
C ALA A 295 5.79 2.34 -3.30
N PRO A 296 6.08 2.73 -4.56
CA PRO A 296 5.46 3.88 -5.21
C PRO A 296 3.91 3.88 -5.21
N ARG A 297 3.26 2.71 -5.11
CA ARG A 297 1.79 2.62 -5.05
C ARG A 297 1.21 3.11 -3.71
N ASN A 298 2.04 3.15 -2.67
CA ASN A 298 1.68 3.48 -1.30
C ASN A 298 2.19 4.87 -0.88
N VAL A 299 2.77 5.63 -1.81
CA VAL A 299 3.29 6.98 -1.55
C VAL A 299 2.54 7.97 -2.42
N PHE A 300 1.78 8.85 -1.78
CA PHE A 300 1.04 9.92 -2.45
C PHE A 300 1.89 11.18 -2.52
N LEU A 301 1.87 11.80 -3.69
CA LEU A 301 2.52 13.08 -3.96
C LEU A 301 1.47 14.17 -4.15
N LYS A 302 1.79 15.37 -3.66
CA LYS A 302 1.03 16.59 -3.93
C LYS A 302 1.92 17.57 -4.69
N ASP A 303 1.34 18.29 -5.62
CA ASP A 303 2.03 19.35 -6.36
C ASP A 303 1.89 20.65 -5.58
N GLU A 304 2.98 21.13 -4.98
CA GLU A 304 2.97 22.38 -4.22
C GLU A 304 2.77 23.60 -5.12
N SER A 305 2.97 23.47 -6.43
CA SER A 305 2.77 24.56 -7.37
C SER A 305 1.31 24.89 -7.66
N GLU A 306 0.38 23.97 -7.35
CA GLU A 306 -1.07 24.16 -7.54
C GLU A 306 -1.70 25.12 -6.51
N ALA A 307 -1.00 25.41 -5.41
CA ALA A 307 -1.47 26.33 -4.37
C ALA A 307 -1.32 27.82 -4.74
N VAL A 308 -0.71 28.14 -5.89
CA VAL A 308 -0.48 29.52 -6.35
C VAL A 308 -1.43 29.83 -7.51
N ASP A 309 -2.29 30.83 -7.31
CA ASP A 309 -3.50 31.18 -8.07
C ASP A 309 -3.48 31.12 -9.62
N ASP A 310 -4.69 30.94 -10.14
CA ASP A 310 -5.14 30.24 -11.36
C ASP A 310 -4.84 30.87 -12.75
N LEU A 311 -3.93 31.83 -12.87
CA LEU A 311 -3.80 32.61 -14.12
C LEU A 311 -2.68 32.17 -15.07
N THR A 312 -1.86 31.17 -14.71
CA THR A 312 -0.77 30.67 -15.58
C THR A 312 -0.65 29.14 -15.57
N LYS A 313 -1.76 28.42 -15.70
CA LYS A 313 -1.86 26.94 -15.68
C LYS A 313 -1.21 26.19 -16.87
N CYS A 314 -0.31 26.82 -17.60
CA CYS A 314 0.55 26.17 -18.61
C CYS A 314 2.00 26.05 -18.12
N LYS A 315 2.22 25.83 -16.81
CA LYS A 315 3.57 25.52 -16.33
C LYS A 315 4.00 24.18 -16.90
N SER A 316 5.17 24.17 -17.53
CA SER A 316 5.78 22.96 -18.07
C SER A 316 5.91 21.92 -16.95
N ILE A 317 5.89 20.64 -17.32
CA ILE A 317 6.09 19.52 -16.38
C ILE A 317 7.40 19.70 -15.56
N ALA A 318 8.41 20.32 -16.16
CA ALA A 318 9.68 20.66 -15.52
C ALA A 318 9.54 21.64 -14.34
N ALA A 319 8.47 22.44 -14.27
CA ALA A 319 8.22 23.39 -13.19
C ALA A 319 7.36 22.81 -12.05
N ARG A 320 6.90 21.56 -12.15
CA ARG A 320 6.10 20.92 -11.09
C ARG A 320 6.95 20.66 -9.87
N ARG A 321 6.45 21.04 -8.70
CA ARG A 321 7.12 20.83 -7.41
C ARG A 321 6.40 19.73 -6.65
N LEU A 322 6.54 18.51 -7.16
CA LEU A 322 5.99 17.33 -6.50
C LEU A 322 6.77 17.05 -5.21
N ARG A 323 6.04 16.84 -4.12
CA ARG A 323 6.59 16.45 -2.82
C ARG A 323 5.80 15.29 -2.23
N PHE A 324 6.45 14.53 -1.35
CA PHE A 324 5.78 13.57 -0.49
C PHE A 324 4.60 14.25 0.22
N HIS A 325 3.44 13.59 0.21
CA HIS A 325 2.25 14.06 0.92
C HIS A 325 1.87 13.09 2.04
N ARG A 326 1.61 11.82 1.70
CA ARG A 326 1.16 10.79 2.65
C ARG A 326 1.64 9.40 2.24
N PHE A 327 1.89 8.56 3.22
CA PHE A 327 1.89 7.11 3.04
C PHE A 327 0.45 6.58 3.09
N VAL A 328 0.21 5.39 2.55
CA VAL A 328 -1.05 4.63 2.72
C VAL A 328 -0.74 3.15 2.80
N ASP A 329 -1.73 2.33 3.16
CA ASP A 329 -1.65 0.86 3.09
C ASP A 329 -0.66 0.25 4.10
N LEU A 330 -1.05 0.25 5.38
CA LEU A 330 -0.24 -0.31 6.47
C LEU A 330 -0.57 -1.79 6.78
N GLY A 331 -1.15 -2.52 5.83
CA GLY A 331 -1.52 -3.94 6.03
C GLY A 331 -0.33 -4.83 6.39
N LEU A 332 0.89 -4.42 6.03
CA LEU A 332 2.14 -5.13 6.36
C LEU A 332 2.97 -4.44 7.44
N ALA A 333 2.43 -3.44 8.14
CA ALA A 333 3.19 -2.62 9.06
C ALA A 333 3.53 -3.33 10.38
N TYR A 334 4.60 -2.83 11.01
CA TYR A 334 5.07 -3.23 12.32
C TYR A 334 5.02 -2.06 13.29
N VAL A 335 4.40 -2.27 14.44
CA VAL A 335 4.45 -1.32 15.57
C VAL A 335 5.62 -1.71 16.47
N LEU A 336 6.68 -0.92 16.45
CA LEU A 336 7.91 -1.13 17.22
C LEU A 336 7.63 -0.98 18.72
N GLY A 337 8.04 -1.96 19.52
CA GLY A 337 7.81 -1.93 20.97
C GLY A 337 6.38 -2.24 21.41
N HIS A 338 5.47 -2.58 20.49
CA HIS A 338 4.17 -3.11 20.87
C HIS A 338 4.34 -4.44 21.63
N PRO A 339 3.50 -4.77 22.64
CA PRO A 339 3.65 -5.99 23.43
C PRO A 339 3.71 -7.28 22.60
N GLU A 340 2.95 -7.32 21.51
CA GLU A 340 2.94 -8.43 20.55
C GLU A 340 4.04 -8.35 19.48
N SER A 341 4.75 -7.23 19.34
CA SER A 341 5.79 -7.07 18.33
C SER A 341 7.04 -7.83 18.74
N SER A 342 7.69 -8.48 17.77
CA SER A 342 9.03 -9.05 17.96
C SER A 342 10.13 -8.00 17.82
N PHE A 343 9.78 -6.79 17.37
CA PHE A 343 10.73 -5.69 17.20
C PHE A 343 10.73 -4.80 18.44
N PRO A 344 11.90 -4.54 19.03
CA PRO A 344 12.01 -3.71 20.21
C PRO A 344 11.54 -2.28 19.91
N ARG A 345 11.11 -1.57 20.95
CA ARG A 345 10.89 -0.13 20.87
C ARG A 345 12.23 0.54 20.55
N GLN A 346 12.19 1.67 19.85
CA GLN A 346 13.33 2.56 19.85
C GLN A 346 13.69 2.97 21.29
N PRO A 347 14.99 3.09 21.63
CA PRO A 347 15.42 3.63 22.90
C PRO A 347 14.74 4.97 23.20
N THR A 348 14.23 5.14 24.42
CA THR A 348 13.49 6.34 24.84
C THR A 348 14.32 7.63 24.82
N GLY A 349 15.65 7.53 24.68
CA GLY A 349 16.55 8.68 24.55
C GLY A 349 16.80 9.17 23.12
N GLU A 350 16.27 8.51 22.09
CA GLU A 350 16.39 9.00 20.71
C GLU A 350 15.51 10.25 20.53
N MET A 351 16.15 11.42 20.41
CA MET A 351 15.48 12.72 20.24
C MET A 351 15.26 13.11 18.78
N ARG A 352 15.78 12.31 17.83
CA ARG A 352 15.78 12.63 16.40
C ARG A 352 15.46 11.38 15.57
N PRO A 353 14.81 11.53 14.41
CA PRO A 353 14.62 10.41 13.50
C PRO A 353 15.95 9.82 13.02
N ARG A 354 15.97 8.50 12.80
CA ARG A 354 17.12 7.83 12.18
C ARG A 354 17.49 8.46 10.85
N ASN A 355 18.78 8.62 10.62
CA ASN A 355 19.27 9.15 9.36
C ASN A 355 18.87 8.25 8.18
N PRO A 356 18.34 8.80 7.07
CA PRO A 356 18.03 8.02 5.87
C PRO A 356 19.20 7.16 5.37
N ILE A 357 20.44 7.61 5.56
CA ILE A 357 21.65 6.82 5.26
C ILE A 357 21.62 5.48 6.01
N ARG A 358 21.27 5.45 7.30
CA ARG A 358 21.21 4.22 8.11
C ARG A 358 20.08 3.29 7.69
N LEU A 359 18.95 3.85 7.26
CA LEU A 359 17.77 3.09 6.86
C LEU A 359 17.89 2.51 5.44
N PHE A 360 18.57 3.22 4.54
CA PHE A 360 18.53 2.93 3.10
C PHE A 360 19.92 2.70 2.46
N TRP A 361 20.98 2.52 3.26
CA TRP A 361 22.35 2.24 2.76
C TRP A 361 22.39 1.11 1.74
N HIS A 362 21.66 0.04 2.02
CA HIS A 362 21.50 -1.10 1.15
C HIS A 362 20.15 -0.99 0.43
N VAL A 363 20.12 -0.27 -0.69
CA VAL A 363 18.88 0.02 -1.45
C VAL A 363 18.07 -1.23 -1.79
N PHE A 364 18.75 -2.34 -2.10
CA PHE A 364 18.13 -3.63 -2.44
C PHE A 364 17.55 -4.38 -1.24
N GLU A 365 17.95 -4.04 -0.02
CA GLU A 365 17.50 -4.69 1.21
C GLU A 365 16.48 -3.83 1.98
N SER A 366 16.57 -2.51 1.84
CA SER A 366 15.77 -1.53 2.59
C SER A 366 14.37 -1.25 2.01
N GLY A 367 13.93 -2.01 0.99
CA GLY A 367 12.66 -1.77 0.28
C GLY A 367 12.68 -0.57 -0.67
N ALA A 368 13.67 0.34 -0.56
CA ALA A 368 13.87 1.46 -1.47
C ALA A 368 14.10 1.03 -2.93
N VAL A 369 14.48 -0.23 -3.18
CA VAL A 369 14.48 -0.84 -4.52
C VAL A 369 13.15 -0.67 -5.25
N ASN A 370 12.02 -0.57 -4.56
CA ASN A 370 10.73 -0.34 -5.20
C ASN A 370 10.64 1.06 -5.83
N MET A 371 11.49 2.01 -5.42
CA MET A 371 11.61 3.36 -5.99
C MET A 371 12.56 3.42 -7.20
N TYR A 372 13.06 2.28 -7.68
CA TYR A 372 14.05 2.19 -8.76
C TYR A 372 13.68 2.98 -10.03
N TYR A 373 12.40 2.98 -10.40
CA TYR A 373 11.92 3.71 -11.58
C TYR A 373 11.85 5.23 -11.39
N TRP A 374 11.85 5.71 -10.14
CA TRP A 374 11.96 7.14 -9.84
C TRP A 374 13.39 7.64 -9.91
N LEU A 375 14.38 6.77 -9.67
CA LEU A 375 15.78 7.13 -9.78
C LEU A 375 16.18 7.40 -11.24
N PRO A 376 16.91 8.50 -11.51
CA PRO A 376 17.65 8.70 -12.75
C PRO A 376 18.48 7.48 -13.11
N LYS A 377 18.73 7.23 -14.40
CA LYS A 377 19.35 5.98 -14.86
C LYS A 377 20.75 5.78 -14.27
N GLU A 378 21.51 6.86 -14.19
CA GLU A 378 22.84 7.01 -13.62
C GLU A 378 22.88 6.79 -12.10
N MET A 379 21.75 6.95 -11.41
CA MET A 379 21.61 6.80 -9.96
C MET A 379 21.22 5.40 -9.52
N ARG A 380 21.07 4.46 -10.47
CA ARG A 380 20.59 3.10 -10.21
C ARG A 380 21.68 2.12 -9.76
N SER A 381 22.95 2.54 -9.78
CA SER A 381 24.03 1.78 -9.15
C SER A 381 24.02 2.02 -7.63
N THR A 382 24.36 1.00 -6.85
CA THR A 382 24.45 1.12 -5.39
C THR A 382 25.42 2.22 -4.96
N GLU A 383 26.57 2.30 -5.62
CA GLU A 383 27.64 3.26 -5.29
C GLU A 383 27.21 4.71 -5.54
N THR A 384 26.66 5.02 -6.72
CA THR A 384 26.19 6.38 -7.03
C THR A 384 25.04 6.79 -6.12
N PHE A 385 24.12 5.86 -5.82
CA PHE A 385 23.04 6.11 -4.88
C PHE A 385 23.58 6.42 -3.47
N GLN A 386 24.52 5.63 -2.94
CA GLN A 386 25.15 5.85 -1.64
C GLN A 386 25.89 7.19 -1.56
N LEU A 387 26.64 7.55 -2.61
CA LEU A 387 27.31 8.84 -2.74
C LEU A 387 26.33 10.02 -2.66
N TRP A 388 25.21 9.91 -3.36
CA TRP A 388 24.14 10.91 -3.28
C TRP A 388 23.55 11.02 -1.88
N MET A 389 23.27 9.89 -1.21
CA MET A 389 22.76 9.92 0.16
C MET A 389 23.72 10.60 1.13
N LEU A 390 25.03 10.33 1.01
CA LEU A 390 26.06 11.00 1.81
C LEU A 390 26.06 12.51 1.57
N ARG A 391 26.04 12.95 0.30
CA ARG A 391 25.99 14.38 -0.03
C ARG A 391 24.74 15.07 0.54
N ARG A 392 23.63 14.34 0.65
CA ARG A 392 22.34 14.88 1.10
C ARG A 392 22.18 14.91 2.62
N TRP A 393 22.52 13.83 3.32
CA TRP A 393 22.19 13.65 4.74
C TRP A 393 23.38 13.46 5.67
N TYR A 394 24.62 13.38 5.17
CA TYR A 394 25.79 13.29 6.04
C TYR A 394 26.01 14.62 6.76
N GLY A 395 25.96 14.59 8.09
CA GLY A 395 26.05 15.78 8.94
C GLY A 395 24.75 16.57 9.07
N ASP A 396 23.64 16.10 8.50
CA ASP A 396 22.33 16.72 8.67
C ASP A 396 21.84 16.54 10.12
N THR A 397 21.71 17.64 10.85
CA THR A 397 21.36 17.66 12.27
C THR A 397 19.88 17.42 12.53
N ARG A 398 19.03 17.40 11.50
CA ARG A 398 17.62 17.01 11.63
C ARG A 398 17.46 15.52 11.99
N PHE A 399 18.48 14.72 11.70
CA PHE A 399 18.51 13.28 11.94
C PHE A 399 19.58 12.91 12.97
N GLU A 400 19.55 11.65 13.40
CA GLU A 400 20.67 11.05 14.14
C GLU A 400 21.99 11.16 13.37
N SER A 401 23.10 11.26 14.10
CA SER A 401 24.42 11.18 13.50
C SER A 401 24.66 9.79 12.94
N VAL A 402 25.23 9.68 11.74
CA VAL A 402 25.47 8.36 11.12
C VAL A 402 26.64 7.62 11.79
N GLY A 403 27.55 8.34 12.43
CA GLY A 403 28.83 7.81 12.91
C GLY A 403 29.86 7.73 11.78
N ALA A 404 30.80 6.79 11.88
CA ALA A 404 31.76 6.52 10.80
C ALA A 404 31.07 5.75 9.66
N VAL A 405 30.84 6.43 8.54
CA VAL A 405 30.43 5.78 7.28
C VAL A 405 31.68 5.59 6.44
N PRO A 406 31.86 4.44 5.74
CA PRO A 406 32.94 4.30 4.77
C PRO A 406 32.88 5.48 3.80
N ILE A 407 33.93 6.30 3.77
CA ILE A 407 34.04 7.43 2.85
C ILE A 407 34.23 6.83 1.46
N PRO A 408 33.30 7.04 0.50
CA PRO A 408 33.53 6.58 -0.85
C PRO A 408 34.73 7.32 -1.43
N VAL A 409 35.61 6.59 -2.10
CA VAL A 409 36.89 7.10 -2.56
C VAL A 409 36.66 8.22 -3.57
N LYS A 410 37.42 9.30 -3.38
CA LYS A 410 37.24 10.66 -3.90
C LYS A 410 37.61 10.78 -5.39
N ASN A 411 36.95 10.06 -6.28
CA ASN A 411 37.03 10.33 -7.71
C ASN A 411 35.61 10.53 -8.24
N ASP A 412 35.11 11.77 -8.21
CA ASP A 412 34.39 12.36 -9.35
C ASP A 412 33.87 13.77 -9.04
N ALA A 413 34.14 14.64 -10.01
CA ALA A 413 33.72 16.02 -10.08
C ALA A 413 32.22 16.14 -10.46
N ALA A 414 31.64 17.29 -10.12
CA ALA A 414 30.38 17.83 -10.63
C ALA A 414 29.08 17.12 -10.21
N TRP A 415 28.67 17.39 -8.97
CA TRP A 415 27.25 17.62 -8.64
C TRP A 415 27.25 18.57 -7.44
N GLU A 416 26.90 19.83 -7.69
CA GLU A 416 26.78 20.83 -6.62
C GLU A 416 25.69 20.40 -5.64
N ARG A 417 25.88 20.69 -4.35
CA ARG A 417 24.87 20.45 -3.32
C ARG A 417 23.61 21.24 -3.72
N GLY A 418 22.61 20.56 -4.28
CA GLY A 418 21.26 21.12 -4.36
C GLY A 418 20.84 21.53 -2.96
N GLU A 419 20.39 22.78 -2.79
CA GLU A 419 20.04 23.38 -1.51
C GLU A 419 19.28 22.37 -0.64
N ALA A 420 19.96 21.82 0.37
CA ALA A 420 19.29 21.08 1.42
C ALA A 420 18.50 22.12 2.20
N LEU A 421 17.18 21.97 2.21
CA LEU A 421 16.27 22.86 2.92
C LEU A 421 16.65 22.89 4.41
N THR A 422 17.41 23.92 4.80
CA THR A 422 17.67 24.27 6.20
C THR A 422 16.55 25.12 6.81
N ASN A 423 15.58 25.57 5.99
CA ASN A 423 14.65 26.65 6.37
C ASN A 423 13.17 26.24 6.51
N GLU A 424 12.84 24.95 6.54
CA GLU A 424 11.50 24.55 6.98
C GLU A 424 11.52 24.30 8.49
N THR A 425 11.00 25.27 9.25
CA THR A 425 10.48 25.05 10.59
C THR A 425 9.22 24.19 10.46
N TRP A 426 9.39 22.89 10.64
CA TRP A 426 8.26 21.96 10.70
C TRP A 426 7.52 22.16 12.04
N PRO A 427 6.19 21.97 12.11
CA PRO A 427 5.37 22.31 13.28
C PRO A 427 5.81 21.66 14.61
N ASP A 428 6.65 20.63 14.55
CA ASP A 428 7.02 19.78 15.69
C ASP A 428 8.42 20.09 16.26
N THR A 429 9.14 21.13 15.78
CA THR A 429 10.43 21.54 16.38
C THR A 429 10.30 22.56 17.51
N ASN A 430 9.07 22.94 17.90
CA ASN A 430 8.87 23.69 19.14
C ASN A 430 9.00 22.69 20.29
N GLY A 431 10.19 22.63 20.89
CA GLY A 431 10.49 21.80 22.06
C GLY A 431 9.77 22.30 23.31
N GLU A 432 8.45 22.11 23.37
CA GLU A 432 7.66 22.32 24.58
C GLU A 432 6.97 21.02 25.01
N ASP A 433 7.33 20.59 26.23
CA ASP A 433 6.65 19.68 27.16
C ASP A 433 6.22 18.29 26.66
N LEU A 434 7.20 17.40 26.49
CA LEU A 434 7.02 16.00 26.91
C LEU A 434 7.27 15.93 28.42
N GLN A 435 6.17 16.07 29.17
CA GLN A 435 6.15 16.00 30.63
C GLN A 435 6.63 14.62 31.08
N ARG A 436 7.71 14.63 31.87
CA ARG A 436 8.34 13.48 32.54
C ARG A 436 7.29 12.72 33.36
N CYS A 437 7.04 11.46 33.02
CA CYS A 437 6.49 10.51 33.97
C CYS A 437 7.69 9.94 34.75
N ASP A 438 8.06 10.58 35.85
CA ASP A 438 9.01 10.01 36.81
C ASP A 438 8.31 8.84 37.50
N GLY A 439 8.64 7.63 37.06
CA GLY A 439 8.31 6.38 37.75
C GLY A 439 9.57 5.87 38.42
N ASP A 440 9.64 6.02 39.74
CA ASP A 440 10.65 5.38 40.57
C ASP A 440 10.53 3.86 40.43
N GLY A 441 11.61 3.23 39.97
CA GLY A 441 11.71 1.78 39.79
C GLY A 441 13.15 1.34 39.93
N ASP A 442 13.58 1.16 41.17
CA ASP A 442 14.75 0.36 41.53
C ASP A 442 14.60 -1.06 41.00
N GLY A 443 15.68 -1.65 40.46
CA GLY A 443 15.77 -3.11 40.32
C GLY A 443 16.61 -3.61 39.16
N ASP A 444 17.88 -3.87 39.47
CA ASP A 444 18.73 -4.97 39.03
C ASP A 444 19.09 -5.12 37.54
N GLU A 445 20.36 -4.79 37.27
CA GLU A 445 21.11 -5.12 36.06
C GLU A 445 21.43 -6.63 36.05
N ASP A 446 20.89 -7.37 35.09
CA ASP A 446 21.42 -8.67 34.68
C ASP A 446 22.04 -8.57 33.28
N GLU A 447 23.35 -8.79 33.24
CA GLU A 447 24.16 -8.99 32.06
C GLU A 447 23.79 -10.31 31.34
N ASN A 448 23.76 -10.23 30.00
CA ASN A 448 24.05 -11.27 28.98
C ASN A 448 22.90 -11.58 28.02
N GLY A 449 23.17 -11.36 26.73
CA GLY A 449 22.35 -11.91 25.66
C GLY A 449 22.59 -11.31 24.27
N HIS A 450 23.78 -11.51 23.69
CA HIS A 450 24.00 -11.25 22.26
C HIS A 450 23.23 -12.26 21.40
N GLY A 451 22.00 -11.90 21.01
CA GLY A 451 21.19 -12.62 20.03
C GLY A 451 21.33 -12.02 18.63
N ASN A 452 22.15 -12.65 17.78
CA ASN A 452 22.33 -12.28 16.37
C ASN A 452 21.14 -12.80 15.53
N GLY A 453 20.07 -12.00 15.42
CA GLY A 453 18.83 -12.35 14.71
C GLY A 453 18.83 -11.93 13.24
N ASN A 454 19.51 -12.68 12.37
CA ASN A 454 19.49 -12.45 10.93
C ASN A 454 18.27 -13.14 10.28
N GLY A 455 17.09 -12.53 10.40
CA GLY A 455 15.83 -13.01 9.83
C GLY A 455 15.64 -12.52 8.39
N ASN A 456 16.00 -13.38 7.43
CA ASN A 456 15.96 -13.10 5.99
C ASN A 456 14.52 -13.10 5.45
N ALA A 457 13.85 -11.94 5.42
CA ALA A 457 12.55 -11.76 4.73
C ALA A 457 12.76 -11.47 3.24
N LYS A 458 13.17 -12.48 2.46
CA LYS A 458 13.27 -12.40 0.99
C LYS A 458 12.08 -13.07 0.33
N ARG A 459 11.06 -12.30 -0.08
CA ARG A 459 10.20 -12.64 -1.24
C ARG A 459 9.69 -11.35 -1.88
N GLY A 460 10.31 -10.96 -3.00
CA GLY A 460 9.72 -9.98 -3.90
C GLY A 460 8.48 -10.59 -4.55
N TRP A 461 7.36 -9.88 -4.51
CA TRP A 461 6.13 -10.27 -5.19
C TRP A 461 6.34 -10.15 -6.71
N GLN A 462 6.43 -11.28 -7.40
CA GLN A 462 6.38 -11.33 -8.87
C GLN A 462 4.93 -11.54 -9.29
N LEU A 463 4.41 -10.72 -10.22
CA LEU A 463 3.13 -10.97 -10.88
C LEU A 463 3.20 -12.29 -11.67
N PRO A 464 2.28 -13.25 -11.48
CA PRO A 464 2.24 -14.47 -12.30
C PRO A 464 1.90 -14.14 -13.76
N SER A 465 2.71 -14.67 -14.70
CA SER A 465 2.48 -14.57 -16.17
C SER A 465 1.12 -15.11 -16.66
N ALA A 466 0.37 -15.78 -15.79
CA ALA A 466 -0.99 -16.26 -16.05
C ALA A 466 -2.03 -15.13 -15.99
N LEU A 467 -1.85 -14.16 -15.09
CA LEU A 467 -2.76 -13.01 -14.95
C LEU A 467 -2.67 -12.08 -16.18
N ALA A 468 -1.45 -11.84 -16.68
CA ALA A 468 -1.23 -11.09 -17.91
C ALA A 468 -1.89 -11.74 -19.15
N ARG A 469 -2.05 -13.07 -19.15
CA ARG A 469 -2.74 -13.81 -20.23
C ARG A 469 -4.26 -13.79 -20.10
N ALA A 470 -4.80 -13.83 -18.89
CA ALA A 470 -6.24 -13.70 -18.65
C ALA A 470 -6.77 -12.28 -19.00
N MET A 471 -5.93 -11.25 -18.88
CA MET A 471 -6.29 -9.87 -19.23
C MET A 471 -6.44 -9.62 -20.74
N ALA A 472 -5.89 -10.48 -21.60
CA ALA A 472 -5.92 -10.30 -23.06
C ALA A 472 -7.22 -10.81 -23.72
N THR A 473 -8.10 -11.48 -22.98
CA THR A 473 -9.28 -12.18 -23.54
C THR A 473 -10.63 -11.56 -23.17
N ILE A 474 -10.67 -10.40 -22.50
CA ILE A 474 -11.92 -9.71 -22.13
C ILE A 474 -12.24 -8.63 -23.18
N PRO A 475 -13.30 -8.78 -24.00
CA PRO A 475 -13.70 -7.76 -24.96
C PRO A 475 -14.23 -6.52 -24.22
N GLY A 476 -13.71 -5.33 -24.55
CA GLY A 476 -14.20 -4.04 -24.03
C GLY A 476 -13.23 -3.28 -23.12
N LEU A 477 -12.11 -3.87 -22.71
CA LEU A 477 -11.03 -3.17 -22.02
C LEU A 477 -9.92 -2.78 -23.01
N ARG A 478 -9.82 -1.50 -23.37
CA ARG A 478 -8.60 -0.96 -23.99
C ARG A 478 -7.50 -0.83 -22.93
N ALA A 479 -6.84 -1.94 -22.61
CA ALA A 479 -5.63 -1.94 -21.81
C ALA A 479 -4.39 -1.87 -22.72
N ILE A 480 -3.54 -0.86 -22.53
CA ILE A 480 -2.21 -0.79 -23.14
C ILE A 480 -1.34 -1.86 -22.47
N SER A 481 -1.01 -2.90 -23.23
CA SER A 481 -0.10 -3.96 -22.78
C SER A 481 1.34 -3.41 -22.83
N ILE A 482 1.88 -3.01 -21.67
CA ILE A 482 3.31 -2.70 -21.52
C ILE A 482 4.04 -4.00 -21.24
N VAL A 483 4.70 -4.55 -22.26
CA VAL A 483 5.62 -5.68 -22.10
C VAL A 483 6.89 -5.19 -21.42
N ILE A 484 6.98 -5.39 -20.10
CA ILE A 484 8.21 -5.11 -19.34
C ILE A 484 9.18 -6.28 -19.56
N LYS A 485 10.17 -6.10 -20.45
CA LYS A 485 11.33 -7.01 -20.52
C LYS A 485 12.28 -6.66 -19.37
N GLN A 486 12.42 -7.58 -18.41
CA GLN A 486 13.54 -7.52 -17.47
C GLN A 486 14.83 -7.97 -18.17
N PRO A 487 15.98 -7.33 -17.92
CA PRO A 487 17.27 -7.84 -18.38
C PRO A 487 17.69 -9.04 -17.51
N THR A 488 17.88 -10.19 -18.13
CA THR A 488 18.58 -11.33 -17.54
C THR A 488 20.08 -11.05 -17.59
N CYS A 489 20.71 -10.74 -16.45
CA CYS A 489 22.16 -10.75 -16.33
C CYS A 489 22.65 -12.20 -16.22
N ALA A 490 23.20 -12.72 -17.31
CA ALA A 490 24.08 -13.88 -17.26
C ALA A 490 25.48 -13.41 -16.84
N ILE A 491 26.02 -14.04 -15.80
CA ILE A 491 27.42 -13.90 -15.38
C ILE A 491 28.26 -14.79 -16.30
N PRO A 492 29.25 -14.27 -17.05
CA PRO A 492 30.24 -15.12 -17.71
C PRO A 492 31.37 -15.47 -16.74
N ASP A 493 31.72 -16.76 -16.70
CA ASP A 493 32.90 -17.26 -16.01
C ASP A 493 34.20 -16.72 -16.64
N ASP A 494 35.13 -16.39 -15.76
CA ASP A 494 36.44 -15.83 -16.03
C ASP A 494 37.45 -16.93 -16.43
N LYS A 495 38.21 -16.71 -17.51
CA LYS A 495 39.52 -17.36 -17.79
C LYS A 495 40.25 -16.71 -18.98
N THR A 496 41.15 -15.80 -18.62
CA THR A 496 42.57 -15.66 -19.04
C THR A 496 42.98 -15.46 -20.52
N VAL A 497 43.50 -14.24 -20.76
CA VAL A 497 44.90 -13.87 -21.13
C VAL A 497 45.26 -13.49 -22.60
N THR A 498 45.99 -12.35 -22.66
CA THR A 498 46.95 -11.76 -23.64
C THR A 498 46.48 -10.85 -24.79
N ALA A 499 46.72 -9.55 -24.56
CA ALA A 499 47.49 -8.55 -25.33
C ALA A 499 47.51 -8.57 -26.88
N VAL A 500 47.33 -7.38 -27.50
CA VAL A 500 48.36 -6.56 -28.18
C VAL A 500 47.68 -5.37 -28.90
N CYS A 501 48.48 -4.32 -29.11
CA CYS A 501 48.24 -2.93 -29.47
C CYS A 501 47.55 -2.61 -30.83
N ASP A 502 47.15 -1.33 -30.88
CA ASP A 502 47.30 -0.35 -31.97
C ASP A 502 46.21 -0.09 -33.03
N ALA A 503 46.18 1.22 -33.33
CA ALA A 503 45.76 1.90 -34.56
C ALA A 503 44.28 2.31 -34.76
N SER A 504 44.05 3.60 -34.52
CA SER A 504 43.47 4.61 -35.44
C SER A 504 42.58 4.18 -36.61
N HIS A 505 41.40 4.81 -36.77
CA HIS A 505 40.93 5.53 -37.99
C HIS A 505 39.51 6.11 -37.74
N THR A 506 39.36 7.43 -37.66
CA THR A 506 38.69 8.34 -38.63
C THR A 506 37.28 7.97 -39.17
N ALA A 507 36.35 8.90 -38.89
CA ALA A 507 35.27 9.43 -39.73
C ALA A 507 34.12 8.51 -40.21
N THR A 508 32.85 8.94 -40.07
CA THR A 508 32.15 9.84 -41.02
C THR A 508 30.66 9.92 -40.68
N SER A 509 30.10 11.13 -40.74
CA SER A 509 28.68 11.42 -40.64
C SER A 509 27.90 10.87 -41.84
N ARG A 510 26.64 10.47 -41.66
CA ARG A 510 25.68 10.49 -42.77
C ARG A 510 24.27 10.80 -42.30
N ALA A 511 23.87 12.02 -42.62
CA ALA A 511 22.49 12.48 -42.64
C ALA A 511 21.65 11.65 -43.62
N ARG A 512 20.36 11.46 -43.30
CA ARG A 512 19.32 11.17 -44.28
C ARG A 512 18.20 12.17 -44.13
N GLN A 513 17.98 12.90 -45.22
CA GLN A 513 16.79 13.68 -45.55
C GLN A 513 15.54 12.82 -45.43
N LEU A 514 14.46 13.42 -44.92
CA LEU A 514 13.09 13.03 -45.24
C LEU A 514 12.40 14.27 -45.79
N ASP A 515 11.85 14.10 -46.98
CA ASP A 515 11.19 15.11 -47.79
C ASP A 515 9.81 15.49 -47.25
N GLU A 516 9.43 16.70 -47.67
CA GLU A 516 8.17 17.41 -47.52
C GLU A 516 6.95 16.62 -48.02
N ILE A 517 5.83 16.70 -47.26
CA ILE A 517 4.47 16.67 -47.83
C ILE A 517 3.63 17.74 -47.13
N GLU A 518 3.08 18.65 -47.93
CA GLU A 518 2.17 19.76 -47.60
C GLU A 518 0.81 19.32 -47.02
N PRO A 519 0.08 20.23 -46.33
CA PRO A 519 -1.23 19.96 -45.76
C PRO A 519 -2.39 20.33 -46.71
N GLN A 520 -3.46 19.53 -46.73
CA GLN A 520 -4.75 19.95 -47.28
C GLN A 520 -5.87 19.85 -46.24
N THR A 521 -6.68 20.91 -46.25
CA THR A 521 -7.75 21.32 -45.35
C THR A 521 -9.14 20.79 -45.74
N THR A 522 -9.95 20.50 -44.71
CA THR A 522 -11.43 20.64 -44.59
C THR A 522 -12.40 20.00 -45.61
N THR A 523 -13.34 19.18 -45.10
CA THR A 523 -14.80 19.34 -45.38
C THR A 523 -15.69 18.58 -44.38
N ALA A 524 -16.95 19.01 -44.33
CA ALA A 524 -17.98 18.96 -43.27
C ALA A 524 -18.74 17.61 -43.09
N PRO A 525 -19.63 17.47 -42.07
CA PRO A 525 -20.25 16.20 -41.67
C PRO A 525 -21.63 15.95 -42.33
N PRO A 526 -22.13 14.69 -42.37
CA PRO A 526 -23.40 14.37 -43.02
C PRO A 526 -24.63 14.41 -42.09
N THR A 527 -25.73 14.89 -42.67
CA THR A 527 -27.12 14.95 -42.17
C THR A 527 -27.83 13.59 -42.25
N PRO A 528 -28.82 13.27 -41.39
CA PRO A 528 -29.52 11.98 -41.40
C PRO A 528 -30.71 11.93 -42.38
N PRO A 529 -31.14 10.74 -42.84
CA PRO A 529 -32.30 10.61 -43.73
C PRO A 529 -33.64 10.49 -42.99
N ILE A 530 -34.67 11.11 -43.59
CA ILE A 530 -36.09 11.09 -43.20
C ILE A 530 -36.92 10.27 -44.22
N SER A 531 -37.97 9.61 -43.69
CA SER A 531 -39.17 9.02 -44.35
C SER A 531 -39.00 7.65 -45.04
N LYS A 532 -39.94 6.70 -44.96
CA LYS A 532 -41.39 6.82 -45.14
C LYS A 532 -42.22 5.80 -44.33
N ALA A 533 -43.48 6.19 -44.11
CA ALA A 533 -44.56 5.44 -43.50
C ALA A 533 -45.11 4.32 -44.38
N THR A 534 -45.59 3.25 -43.74
CA THR A 534 -46.71 2.42 -44.21
C THR A 534 -47.51 1.87 -43.03
N THR A 535 -48.80 2.20 -43.03
CA THR A 535 -49.93 1.65 -42.28
C THR A 535 -50.11 0.14 -42.44
N LYS A 536 -50.40 -0.60 -41.34
CA LYS A 536 -51.66 -1.33 -41.11
C LYS A 536 -51.64 -2.24 -39.86
N ASP A 537 -52.78 -2.23 -39.19
CA ASP A 537 -53.45 -3.29 -38.43
C ASP A 537 -52.88 -3.82 -37.09
N GLN A 538 -53.57 -3.39 -36.03
CA GLN A 538 -53.81 -4.07 -34.75
C GLN A 538 -54.60 -5.39 -34.94
N PRO A 539 -54.55 -6.40 -34.03
CA PRO A 539 -55.16 -6.26 -32.69
C PRO A 539 -54.57 -7.05 -31.49
N LYS A 540 -54.82 -6.46 -30.30
CA LYS A 540 -55.29 -7.02 -29.00
C LYS A 540 -54.61 -8.24 -28.32
N GLY A 541 -54.33 -8.05 -27.02
CA GLY A 541 -54.34 -9.07 -25.94
C GLY A 541 -53.18 -8.88 -24.95
N PHE A 542 -53.37 -8.30 -23.75
CA PHE A 542 -53.50 -9.03 -22.46
C PHE A 542 -52.59 -10.27 -22.41
N TRP A 543 -51.46 -10.30 -21.70
CA TRP A 543 -51.19 -10.04 -20.27
C TRP A 543 -49.84 -9.36 -20.05
#